data_AF-A0A3M0LAM8-F1
#
_entry.id   AF-A0A3M0LAM8-F1
#
_cell.length_a   1.000
_cell.length_b   1.000
_cell.length_c   1.000
_cell.angle_alpha   90.00
_cell.angle_beta   90.00
_cell.angle_gamma   90.00
#
_symmetry.space_group_name_H-M   'P 1'
#
loop_
_entity.id
_entity.type
_entity.pdbx_description
1 polymer ?
#
loop_
_entity_poly.entity_id
_entity_poly.type
_entity_poly.pdbx_seq_one_letter_code
_entity_poly.pdbx_strand_id
1 'polypeptide(L)'
;MPPDTQSVVKPPDTQSEAEATDDTQSETEPTDGKSEAQPAATRSGAQPTAARAGARPTAARAGDTIESFSLKDLRGLRKDYTRRPDESIISWLVRLWDAAGEATILDGTEARHLGSLSHDPVIDQEMMREASPCSLWERVLGSVAQRYLCADDLYMQQTQWKTIEQGIQRLREMAVAEIVFSDDINTRNPDLVPCTPVMWRKLVRLGPQEYSSALAI
;
A
#
# COMPACT_ATOMS: atom_id res chain seq x y z
N MET A 1 -49.88 -16.83 58.50
CA MET A 1 -50.77 -16.64 57.34
C MET A 1 -49.93 -16.79 56.08
N PRO A 2 -50.12 -17.81 55.22
CA PRO A 2 -50.36 -19.24 55.42
C PRO A 2 -49.08 -20.04 54.93
N PRO A 3 -49.07 -21.34 54.50
CA PRO A 3 -48.00 -22.30 54.85
C PRO A 3 -47.26 -22.95 53.64
N ASP A 4 -46.50 -24.00 53.96
CA ASP A 4 -45.75 -24.98 53.14
C ASP A 4 -46.39 -25.45 51.82
N THR A 5 -45.56 -25.95 50.88
CA THR A 5 -45.39 -27.39 50.55
C THR A 5 -44.86 -27.59 49.11
N GLN A 6 -43.96 -28.55 48.99
CA GLN A 6 -43.34 -29.14 47.79
C GLN A 6 -44.34 -29.49 46.67
N SER A 7 -43.89 -29.44 45.40
CA SER A 7 -44.16 -30.57 44.48
C SER A 7 -43.24 -30.57 43.25
N VAL A 8 -42.53 -31.68 43.11
CA VAL A 8 -41.79 -32.15 41.94
C VAL A 8 -42.77 -32.53 40.83
N VAL A 9 -42.59 -32.04 39.59
CA VAL A 9 -42.97 -32.76 38.36
C VAL A 9 -42.02 -32.38 37.21
N LYS A 10 -41.38 -33.39 36.62
CA LYS A 10 -40.70 -33.42 35.31
C LYS A 10 -41.22 -34.69 34.59
N PRO A 11 -41.08 -34.86 33.26
CA PRO A 11 -41.59 -34.12 32.10
C PRO A 11 -42.70 -34.96 31.38
N PRO A 12 -42.99 -34.70 30.09
CA PRO A 12 -42.60 -35.77 29.15
C PRO A 12 -41.91 -35.27 27.88
N ASP A 13 -41.07 -36.15 27.33
CA ASP A 13 -40.57 -36.18 25.96
C ASP A 13 -41.74 -36.39 24.96
N THR A 14 -41.69 -35.72 23.81
CA THR A 14 -42.43 -36.15 22.62
C THR A 14 -41.55 -36.00 21.38
N GLN A 15 -41.12 -37.14 20.87
CA GLN A 15 -40.65 -37.36 19.51
C GLN A 15 -41.71 -36.88 18.50
N SER A 16 -41.28 -36.33 17.36
CA SER A 16 -42.05 -36.52 16.13
C SER A 16 -41.10 -36.68 14.94
N GLU A 17 -40.96 -37.96 14.61
CA GLU A 17 -40.55 -38.55 13.35
C GLU A 17 -41.61 -38.22 12.29
N ALA A 18 -41.19 -37.93 11.05
CA ALA A 18 -42.05 -38.04 9.89
C ALA A 18 -41.20 -38.59 8.73
N GLU A 19 -41.65 -39.77 8.32
CA GLU A 19 -41.19 -40.68 7.28
C GLU A 19 -40.99 -40.06 5.90
N ALA A 20 -40.14 -40.75 5.15
CA ALA A 20 -40.00 -40.68 3.71
C ALA A 20 -41.27 -41.13 2.97
N THR A 21 -41.47 -40.60 1.77
CA THR A 21 -41.90 -41.42 0.64
C THR A 21 -41.15 -41.00 -0.62
N ASP A 22 -40.48 -42.02 -1.13
CA ASP A 22 -39.91 -42.25 -2.46
C ASP A 22 -40.83 -41.80 -3.60
N ASP A 23 -40.25 -41.36 -4.72
CA ASP A 23 -40.70 -41.82 -6.03
C ASP A 23 -39.72 -41.42 -7.17
N THR A 24 -39.01 -42.46 -7.62
CA THR A 24 -38.93 -42.88 -9.04
C THR A 24 -37.92 -42.17 -9.97
N GLN A 25 -36.77 -42.87 -10.11
CA GLN A 25 -36.06 -43.31 -11.33
C GLN A 25 -36.11 -42.45 -12.61
N SER A 26 -34.92 -42.14 -13.15
CA SER A 26 -34.44 -42.78 -14.40
C SER A 26 -32.96 -42.51 -14.67
N GLU A 27 -32.27 -43.58 -15.01
CA GLU A 27 -30.88 -43.68 -15.45
C GLU A 27 -30.60 -42.87 -16.74
N THR A 28 -29.36 -42.40 -16.91
CA THR A 28 -28.43 -42.80 -17.99
C THR A 28 -27.21 -41.87 -18.02
N GLU A 29 -26.04 -42.42 -17.71
CA GLU A 29 -24.73 -41.97 -18.21
C GLU A 29 -24.57 -42.40 -19.69
N PRO A 30 -23.47 -42.11 -20.41
CA PRO A 30 -22.56 -40.96 -20.41
C PRO A 30 -22.29 -40.44 -21.84
N THR A 31 -21.84 -39.20 -22.09
CA THR A 31 -20.98 -38.95 -23.27
C THR A 31 -20.15 -37.67 -23.15
N ASP A 32 -18.83 -37.84 -23.26
CA ASP A 32 -17.86 -36.81 -23.58
C ASP A 32 -18.25 -36.03 -24.85
N GLY A 33 -18.36 -34.72 -24.71
CA GLY A 33 -18.58 -33.78 -25.80
C GLY A 33 -17.61 -32.61 -25.69
N LYS A 34 -16.42 -32.77 -26.29
CA LYS A 34 -15.50 -31.68 -26.60
C LYS A 34 -16.22 -30.61 -27.42
N SER A 35 -16.27 -29.37 -26.93
CA SER A 35 -16.51 -28.19 -27.77
C SER A 35 -15.78 -26.98 -27.20
N GLU A 36 -14.66 -26.68 -27.84
CA GLU A 36 -14.04 -25.36 -27.86
C GLU A 36 -15.06 -24.32 -28.34
N ALA A 37 -15.26 -23.27 -27.55
CA ALA A 37 -15.77 -22.00 -28.05
C ALA A 37 -15.05 -20.87 -27.31
N GLN A 38 -14.06 -20.28 -27.98
CA GLN A 38 -13.55 -18.96 -27.66
C GLN A 38 -14.70 -17.93 -27.67
N PRO A 39 -14.79 -17.03 -26.70
CA PRO A 39 -15.35 -15.72 -26.95
C PRO A 39 -14.25 -14.81 -27.45
N ALA A 40 -14.37 -14.45 -28.72
CA ALA A 40 -13.61 -13.41 -29.38
C ALA A 40 -13.63 -12.10 -28.58
N ALA A 41 -12.48 -11.44 -28.59
CA ALA A 41 -12.22 -10.13 -28.01
C ALA A 41 -13.33 -9.12 -28.34
N THR A 42 -13.97 -8.58 -27.31
CA THR A 42 -14.66 -7.29 -27.40
C THR A 42 -13.84 -6.26 -26.63
N ARG A 43 -13.30 -5.32 -27.40
CA ARG A 43 -12.68 -4.08 -26.96
C ARG A 43 -13.51 -3.43 -25.85
N SER A 44 -12.84 -3.01 -24.78
CA SER A 44 -12.90 -1.64 -24.23
C SER A 44 -12.35 -1.66 -22.81
N GLY A 45 -11.03 -1.83 -22.70
CA GLY A 45 -10.31 -1.54 -21.47
C GLY A 45 -9.65 -0.18 -21.64
N ALA A 46 -10.22 0.85 -21.04
CA ALA A 46 -9.58 2.15 -20.92
C ALA A 46 -8.19 1.93 -20.32
N GLN A 47 -7.18 2.23 -21.14
CA GLN A 47 -5.78 2.27 -20.75
C GLN A 47 -5.68 3.15 -19.49
N PRO A 48 -5.11 2.65 -18.37
CA PRO A 48 -4.68 3.56 -17.32
C PRO A 48 -3.68 4.50 -17.96
N THR A 49 -4.02 5.78 -17.99
CA THR A 49 -3.07 6.83 -18.30
C THR A 49 -2.04 6.79 -17.18
N ALA A 50 -1.00 5.98 -17.37
CA ALA A 50 0.22 6.11 -16.63
C ALA A 50 0.63 7.57 -16.80
N ALA A 51 0.53 8.33 -15.71
CA ALA A 51 1.09 9.66 -15.63
C ALA A 51 2.52 9.54 -16.13
N ARG A 52 2.85 10.28 -17.18
CA ARG A 52 4.20 10.40 -17.69
C ARG A 52 5.01 11.15 -16.64
N ALA A 53 5.41 10.45 -15.59
CA ALA A 53 6.53 10.86 -14.77
C ALA A 53 7.69 11.01 -15.75
N GLY A 54 8.27 12.21 -15.80
CA GLY A 54 9.23 12.63 -16.80
C GLY A 54 10.51 11.80 -16.72
N ALA A 55 10.50 10.61 -17.31
CA ALA A 55 11.71 9.83 -17.52
C ALA A 55 12.60 10.60 -18.51
N ARG A 56 13.76 11.01 -18.01
CA ARG A 56 14.83 11.66 -18.77
C ARG A 56 15.31 10.74 -19.90
N PRO A 57 15.63 11.25 -21.10
CA PRO A 57 16.29 10.44 -22.12
C PRO A 57 17.67 10.01 -21.62
N THR A 58 17.90 8.72 -21.44
CA THR A 58 19.23 8.16 -21.16
C THR A 58 20.03 8.14 -22.45
N ALA A 59 20.65 9.28 -22.79
CA ALA A 59 21.67 9.34 -23.84
C ALA A 59 23.05 9.18 -23.20
N ALA A 60 23.52 7.94 -23.05
CA ALA A 60 24.88 7.66 -22.64
C ALA A 60 25.85 8.00 -23.78
N ARG A 61 26.60 9.09 -23.65
CA ARG A 61 27.84 9.32 -24.40
C ARG A 61 28.70 10.40 -23.72
N ALA A 62 29.65 9.91 -22.91
CA ALA A 62 30.92 10.53 -22.52
C ALA A 62 30.98 12.07 -22.68
N GLY A 63 30.31 12.75 -21.75
CA GLY A 63 30.32 14.21 -21.60
C GLY A 63 29.04 14.70 -20.92
N ASP A 64 28.48 13.89 -20.01
CA ASP A 64 27.07 13.92 -19.64
C ASP A 64 26.75 15.14 -18.77
N THR A 65 26.52 16.27 -19.44
CA THR A 65 25.73 17.34 -18.87
C THR A 65 24.31 16.79 -18.75
N ILE A 66 24.01 16.26 -17.56
CA ILE A 66 22.65 16.02 -17.05
C ILE A 66 21.79 17.21 -17.51
N GLU A 67 20.94 17.00 -18.54
CA GLU A 67 20.05 18.05 -19.09
C GLU A 67 19.12 18.59 -18.01
N SER A 68 19.36 19.82 -17.57
CA SER A 68 18.62 20.45 -16.46
C SER A 68 17.13 20.61 -16.80
N PHE A 69 16.26 20.39 -15.82
CA PHE A 69 14.83 20.65 -15.92
C PHE A 69 14.53 22.12 -16.15
N SER A 70 13.54 22.41 -17.01
CA SER A 70 13.03 23.77 -17.16
C SER A 70 12.18 24.17 -15.94
N LEU A 71 12.02 25.48 -15.70
CA LEU A 71 11.10 25.99 -14.68
C LEU A 71 9.64 25.54 -14.89
N LYS A 72 9.26 25.22 -16.14
CA LYS A 72 7.93 24.69 -16.46
C LYS A 72 7.81 23.25 -16.00
N ASP A 73 8.83 22.44 -16.25
CA ASP A 73 8.84 21.03 -15.85
C ASP A 73 8.87 20.90 -14.34
N LEU A 74 9.70 21.70 -13.65
CA LEU A 74 9.73 21.76 -12.18
C LEU A 74 8.37 22.15 -11.59
N ARG A 75 7.60 23.02 -12.24
CA ARG A 75 6.23 23.34 -11.81
C ARG A 75 5.27 22.16 -11.97
N GLY A 76 5.44 21.38 -13.02
CA GLY A 76 4.74 20.11 -13.23
C GLY A 76 5.07 19.11 -12.12
N LEU A 77 6.37 18.85 -11.90
CA LEU A 77 6.84 17.96 -10.84
C LEU A 77 6.34 18.41 -9.46
N ARG A 78 6.35 19.71 -9.16
CA ARG A 78 5.78 20.24 -7.92
C ARG A 78 4.32 19.83 -7.76
N LYS A 79 3.50 19.99 -8.80
CA LYS A 79 2.08 19.62 -8.77
C LYS A 79 1.90 18.12 -8.51
N ASP A 80 2.73 17.29 -9.11
CA ASP A 80 2.61 15.83 -9.02
C ASP A 80 3.07 15.29 -7.66
N TYR A 81 4.13 15.89 -7.09
CA TYR A 81 4.76 15.40 -5.88
C TYR A 81 4.38 16.16 -4.60
N THR A 82 3.64 17.26 -4.66
CA THR A 82 3.18 17.95 -3.43
C THR A 82 2.29 17.03 -2.61
N ARG A 83 2.54 16.94 -1.30
CA ARG A 83 1.72 16.21 -0.35
C ARG A 83 0.31 16.78 -0.31
N ARG A 84 -0.72 15.91 -0.26
CA ARG A 84 -2.10 16.39 -0.14
C ARG A 84 -2.40 16.86 1.31
N PRO A 85 -3.32 17.80 1.53
CA PRO A 85 -3.57 18.37 2.86
C PRO A 85 -3.95 17.36 3.96
N ASP A 86 -4.63 16.27 3.59
CA ASP A 86 -5.12 15.19 4.44
C ASP A 86 -4.25 13.91 4.39
N GLU A 87 -3.16 13.94 3.62
CA GLU A 87 -2.26 12.82 3.44
C GLU A 87 -1.16 12.85 4.50
N SER A 88 -0.95 11.72 5.18
CA SER A 88 0.16 11.56 6.12
C SER A 88 1.51 11.61 5.39
N ILE A 89 2.61 11.93 6.08
CA ILE A 89 3.95 11.86 5.47
C ILE A 89 4.22 10.46 4.92
N ILE A 90 3.87 9.39 5.65
CA ILE A 90 4.17 8.03 5.19
C ILE A 90 3.38 7.65 3.94
N SER A 91 2.09 8.00 3.87
CA SER A 91 1.28 7.73 2.68
C SER A 91 1.76 8.56 1.48
N TRP A 92 2.21 9.80 1.73
CA TRP A 92 2.83 10.64 0.71
C TRP A 92 4.13 10.05 0.16
N LEU A 93 4.98 9.47 1.01
CA LEU A 93 6.20 8.80 0.58
C LEU A 93 5.90 7.60 -0.32
N VAL A 94 4.90 6.76 0.01
CA VAL A 94 4.50 5.66 -0.88
C VAL A 94 4.06 6.19 -2.24
N ARG A 95 3.27 7.28 -2.27
CA ARG A 95 2.85 7.91 -3.53
C ARG A 95 4.02 8.52 -4.31
N LEU A 96 5.00 9.10 -3.62
CA LEU A 96 6.21 9.65 -4.22
C LEU A 96 7.02 8.55 -4.93
N TRP A 97 7.15 7.40 -4.28
CA TRP A 97 7.74 6.20 -4.88
C TRP A 97 6.97 5.74 -6.12
N ASP A 98 5.65 5.55 -5.99
CA ASP A 98 4.78 5.08 -7.09
C ASP A 98 4.77 6.03 -8.30
N ALA A 99 4.92 7.33 -8.05
CA ALA A 99 5.02 8.36 -9.08
C ALA A 99 6.44 8.52 -9.65
N ALA A 100 7.30 7.51 -9.49
CA ALA A 100 8.68 7.47 -9.98
C ALA A 100 9.57 8.61 -9.46
N GLY A 101 9.41 8.97 -8.18
CA GLY A 101 10.31 9.91 -7.50
C GLY A 101 11.77 9.48 -7.56
N GLU A 102 12.04 8.17 -7.62
CA GLU A 102 13.38 7.61 -7.78
C GLU A 102 14.00 7.90 -9.17
N ALA A 103 13.19 7.96 -10.22
CA ALA A 103 13.67 8.29 -11.56
C ALA A 103 13.91 9.80 -11.76
N THR A 104 13.46 10.63 -10.82
CA THR A 104 13.53 12.09 -10.91
C THR A 104 14.79 12.60 -10.24
N ILE A 105 15.89 12.67 -11.00
CA ILE A 105 17.19 13.18 -10.50
C ILE A 105 17.22 14.70 -10.54
N LEU A 106 17.49 15.34 -9.39
CA LEU A 106 17.54 16.80 -9.26
C LEU A 106 18.86 17.27 -8.68
N ASP A 107 19.44 18.31 -9.27
CA ASP A 107 20.54 19.05 -8.65
C ASP A 107 20.05 20.00 -7.54
N GLY A 108 20.98 20.57 -6.77
CA GLY A 108 20.65 21.47 -5.66
C GLY A 108 19.93 22.76 -6.10
N THR A 109 20.14 23.24 -7.33
CA THR A 109 19.43 24.42 -7.85
C THR A 109 18.02 24.07 -8.28
N GLU A 110 17.83 22.95 -8.97
CA GLU A 110 16.52 22.44 -9.39
C GLU A 110 15.64 22.15 -8.18
N ALA A 111 16.19 21.55 -7.12
CA ALA A 111 15.47 21.31 -5.88
C ALA A 111 14.99 22.60 -5.20
N ARG A 112 15.81 23.66 -5.19
CA ARG A 112 15.40 24.97 -4.66
C ARG A 112 14.29 25.60 -5.50
N HIS A 113 14.35 25.45 -6.83
CA HIS A 113 13.28 25.90 -7.71
C HIS A 113 12.01 25.03 -7.60
N LEU A 114 12.15 23.74 -7.28
CA LEU A 114 11.02 22.84 -7.04
C LEU A 114 10.22 23.29 -5.82
N GLY A 115 10.87 23.78 -4.77
CA GLY A 115 10.22 24.40 -3.60
C GLY A 115 9.58 23.39 -2.64
N SER A 116 8.70 23.89 -1.76
CA SER A 116 8.00 23.10 -0.74
C SER A 116 7.10 22.03 -1.38
N LEU A 117 7.23 20.78 -0.91
CA LEU A 117 6.37 19.66 -1.28
C LEU A 117 5.67 19.05 -0.08
N SER A 118 6.32 19.04 1.08
CA SER A 118 5.86 18.28 2.24
C SER A 118 4.87 19.05 3.12
N HIS A 119 4.84 20.39 3.03
CA HIS A 119 4.18 21.26 4.00
C HIS A 119 4.71 21.11 5.44
N ASP A 120 5.89 20.49 5.63
CA ASP A 120 6.65 20.51 6.86
C ASP A 120 7.92 21.34 6.62
N PRO A 121 8.11 22.45 7.36
CA PRO A 121 9.20 23.39 7.09
C PRO A 121 10.58 22.76 7.27
N VAL A 122 10.74 21.78 8.17
CA VAL A 122 12.02 21.12 8.41
C VAL A 122 12.34 20.19 7.24
N ILE A 123 11.37 19.39 6.80
CA ILE A 123 11.56 18.50 5.64
C ILE A 123 11.90 19.32 4.39
N ASP A 124 11.12 20.37 4.12
CA ASP A 124 11.34 21.21 2.93
C ASP A 124 12.70 21.92 2.97
N GLN A 125 13.14 22.37 4.15
CA GLN A 125 14.47 22.98 4.32
C GLN A 125 15.60 21.99 4.06
N GLU A 126 15.50 20.79 4.63
CA GLU A 126 16.50 19.73 4.46
C GLU A 126 16.61 19.28 2.99
N MET A 127 15.48 19.18 2.29
CA MET A 127 15.46 18.86 0.86
C MET A 127 16.26 19.87 0.03
N MET A 128 16.23 21.15 0.40
CA MET A 128 16.91 22.23 -0.33
C MET A 128 18.39 22.36 0.03
N ARG A 129 18.84 21.70 1.10
CA ARG A 129 20.21 21.77 1.61
C ARG A 129 21.18 20.95 0.76
N GLU A 130 20.74 19.80 0.26
CA GLU A 130 21.59 18.89 -0.52
C GLU A 130 21.99 19.52 -1.86
N ALA A 131 23.30 19.60 -2.09
CA ALA A 131 23.88 20.24 -3.26
C ALA A 131 24.17 19.22 -4.37
N SER A 132 24.50 17.97 -4.00
CA SER A 132 24.78 16.93 -4.99
C SER A 132 23.49 16.51 -5.73
N PRO A 133 23.58 16.21 -7.03
CA PRO A 133 22.48 15.56 -7.74
C PRO A 133 22.16 14.19 -7.14
N CYS A 134 20.90 13.95 -6.85
CA CYS A 134 20.37 12.67 -6.36
C CYS A 134 18.88 12.54 -6.73
N SER A 135 18.29 11.37 -6.52
CA SER A 135 16.86 11.23 -6.80
C SER A 135 16.01 12.04 -5.83
N LEU A 136 14.82 12.46 -6.28
CA LEU A 136 13.85 13.11 -5.41
C LEU A 136 13.47 12.19 -4.25
N TRP A 137 13.38 10.88 -4.50
CA TRP A 137 13.13 9.88 -3.47
C TRP A 137 14.21 9.88 -2.38
N GLU A 138 15.47 9.76 -2.76
CA GLU A 138 16.61 9.78 -1.82
C GLU A 138 16.68 11.08 -1.01
N ARG A 139 16.46 12.21 -1.70
CA ARG A 139 16.46 13.55 -1.09
C ARG A 139 15.36 13.67 -0.04
N VAL A 140 14.14 13.22 -0.35
CA VAL A 140 13.01 13.26 0.59
C VAL A 140 13.24 12.30 1.75
N LEU A 141 13.69 11.07 1.51
CA LEU A 141 13.98 10.10 2.58
C LEU A 141 14.99 10.66 3.59
N GLY A 142 16.09 11.22 3.11
CA GLY A 142 17.09 11.87 3.97
C GLY A 142 16.49 13.01 4.78
N SER A 143 15.63 13.83 4.18
CA SER A 143 14.98 14.96 4.85
C SER A 143 13.98 14.52 5.93
N VAL A 144 13.24 13.43 5.67
CA VAL A 144 12.32 12.83 6.66
C VAL A 144 13.10 12.23 7.82
N ALA A 145 14.22 11.54 7.55
CA ALA A 145 15.08 10.98 8.60
C ALA A 145 15.68 12.04 9.52
N GLN A 146 15.88 13.28 9.05
CA GLN A 146 16.30 14.41 9.89
C GLN A 146 15.17 15.00 10.74
N ARG A 147 13.92 14.83 10.31
CA ARG A 147 12.74 15.39 10.99
C ARG A 147 12.20 14.49 12.12
N TYR A 148 12.32 13.18 11.97
CA TYR A 148 11.74 12.18 12.86
C TYR A 148 12.83 11.39 13.58
N LEU A 149 12.60 10.98 14.83
CA LEU A 149 13.63 10.28 15.62
C LEU A 149 13.69 8.78 15.33
N CYS A 150 12.56 8.17 14.94
CA CYS A 150 12.49 6.74 14.62
C CYS A 150 11.26 6.39 13.76
N ALA A 151 11.21 5.12 13.32
CA ALA A 151 10.14 4.57 12.50
C ALA A 151 8.76 4.67 13.16
N ASP A 152 8.69 4.47 14.49
CA ASP A 152 7.41 4.56 15.21
C ASP A 152 6.88 6.00 15.23
N ASP A 153 7.75 7.02 15.35
CA ASP A 153 7.38 8.45 15.29
C ASP A 153 6.85 8.87 13.92
N LEU A 154 7.40 8.28 12.85
CA LEU A 154 6.93 8.49 11.49
C LEU A 154 5.60 7.76 11.24
N TYR A 155 5.46 6.55 11.78
CA TYR A 155 4.30 5.66 11.58
C TYR A 155 3.29 5.70 12.74
N MET A 156 2.97 6.91 13.21
CA MET A 156 2.13 7.11 14.39
C MET A 156 0.63 6.86 14.15
N GLN A 157 0.12 7.11 12.94
CA GLN A 157 -1.31 6.96 12.63
C GLN A 157 -1.63 5.61 12.02
N GLN A 158 -1.75 4.60 12.88
CA GLN A 158 -2.14 3.26 12.49
C GLN A 158 -3.67 3.17 12.41
N THR A 159 -4.20 3.30 11.21
CA THR A 159 -5.64 3.12 10.96
C THR A 159 -5.93 1.66 10.60
N GLN A 160 -7.10 1.19 11.03
CA GLN A 160 -7.56 -0.15 10.67
C GLN A 160 -7.72 -0.27 9.15
N TRP A 161 -7.37 -1.44 8.61
CA TRP A 161 -7.66 -1.79 7.22
C TRP A 161 -8.87 -2.71 7.16
N LYS A 162 -9.64 -2.61 6.08
CA LYS A 162 -10.86 -3.40 5.86
C LYS A 162 -10.79 -4.26 4.60
N THR A 163 -9.91 -3.91 3.67
CA THR A 163 -9.73 -4.62 2.40
C THR A 163 -8.27 -5.04 2.25
N ILE A 164 -8.03 -6.05 1.41
CA ILE A 164 -6.69 -6.55 1.13
C ILE A 164 -5.79 -5.44 0.57
N GLU A 165 -6.32 -4.57 -0.29
CA GLU A 165 -5.59 -3.44 -0.87
C GLU A 165 -5.13 -2.45 0.22
N GLN A 166 -5.99 -2.18 1.21
CA GLN A 166 -5.60 -1.39 2.36
C GLN A 166 -4.54 -2.09 3.20
N GLY A 167 -4.65 -3.41 3.40
CA GLY A 167 -3.63 -4.21 4.09
C GLY A 167 -2.26 -4.16 3.40
N ILE A 168 -2.23 -4.33 2.08
CA ILE A 168 -1.02 -4.18 1.26
C ILE A 168 -0.44 -2.77 1.41
N GLN A 169 -1.29 -1.73 1.32
CA GLN A 169 -0.84 -0.36 1.50
C GLN A 169 -0.21 -0.13 2.88
N ARG A 170 -0.78 -0.70 3.95
CA ARG A 170 -0.20 -0.62 5.31
C ARG A 170 1.15 -1.31 5.40
N LEU A 171 1.34 -2.44 4.71
CA LEU A 171 2.65 -3.10 4.62
C LEU A 171 3.68 -2.21 3.92
N ARG A 172 3.31 -1.59 2.79
CA ARG A 172 4.21 -0.68 2.07
C ARG A 172 4.58 0.54 2.89
N GLU A 173 3.63 1.12 3.63
CA GLU A 173 3.92 2.22 4.55
C GLU A 173 4.88 1.80 5.67
N MET A 174 4.71 0.60 6.24
CA MET A 174 5.67 0.08 7.22
C MET A 174 7.05 -0.14 6.59
N ALA A 175 7.13 -0.67 5.37
CA ALA A 175 8.38 -0.85 4.64
C ALA A 175 9.10 0.49 4.38
N VAL A 176 8.36 1.54 4.00
CA VAL A 176 8.92 2.89 3.86
C VAL A 176 9.47 3.39 5.19
N ALA A 177 8.75 3.17 6.29
CA ALA A 177 9.23 3.59 7.61
C ALA A 177 10.55 2.89 7.97
N GLU A 178 10.69 1.60 7.71
CA GLU A 178 11.96 0.88 7.89
C GLU A 178 13.08 1.46 7.00
N ILE A 179 12.80 1.76 5.73
CA ILE A 179 13.79 2.33 4.80
C ILE A 179 14.31 3.70 5.26
N VAL A 180 13.43 4.57 5.76
CA VAL A 180 13.81 5.92 6.21
C VAL A 180 14.91 5.86 7.28
N PHE A 181 14.86 4.85 8.16
CA PHE A 181 15.78 4.70 9.29
C PHE A 181 16.78 3.55 9.12
N SER A 182 16.86 2.97 7.91
CA SER A 182 17.83 1.92 7.61
C SER A 182 19.19 2.52 7.26
N ASP A 183 20.25 1.90 7.78
CA ASP A 183 21.63 2.20 7.40
C ASP A 183 22.03 1.61 6.04
N ASP A 184 21.22 0.70 5.48
CA ASP A 184 21.49 0.08 4.18
C ASP A 184 21.00 0.95 3.02
N ILE A 185 21.95 1.71 2.47
CA ILE A 185 21.74 2.64 1.35
C ILE A 185 21.37 1.91 0.06
N ASN A 186 21.70 0.62 -0.07
CA ASN A 186 21.50 -0.14 -1.31
C ASN A 186 20.05 -0.61 -1.52
N THR A 187 19.21 -0.49 -0.49
CA THR A 187 17.87 -1.08 -0.49
C THR A 187 16.80 -0.02 -0.19
N ARG A 188 16.73 1.02 -1.03
CA ARG A 188 15.70 2.08 -0.95
C ARG A 188 14.42 1.78 -1.72
N ASN A 189 14.16 0.51 -2.05
CA ASN A 189 12.92 0.10 -2.71
C ASN A 189 11.95 -0.50 -1.67
N PRO A 190 10.82 0.17 -1.35
CA PRO A 190 9.85 -0.33 -0.37
C PRO A 190 9.17 -1.65 -0.77
N ASP A 191 9.12 -1.98 -2.06
CA ASP A 191 8.48 -3.20 -2.54
C ASP A 191 9.39 -4.44 -2.41
N LEU A 192 10.68 -4.23 -2.08
CA LEU A 192 11.65 -5.31 -1.88
C LEU A 192 12.00 -5.55 -0.42
N VAL A 193 11.43 -4.76 0.51
CA VAL A 193 11.68 -4.93 1.95
C VAL A 193 11.04 -6.23 2.43
N PRO A 194 11.82 -7.18 2.98
CA PRO A 194 11.27 -8.40 3.54
C PRO A 194 10.33 -8.08 4.70
N CYS A 195 9.12 -8.67 4.69
CA CYS A 195 8.18 -8.49 5.79
C CYS A 195 8.72 -9.13 7.07
N THR A 196 8.94 -8.31 8.10
CA THR A 196 9.46 -8.77 9.41
C THR A 196 8.33 -9.29 10.30
N PRO A 197 8.64 -10.11 11.34
CA PRO A 197 7.64 -10.51 12.33
C PRO A 197 6.98 -9.33 13.07
N VAL A 198 7.64 -8.18 13.13
CA VAL A 198 7.06 -6.95 13.69
C VAL A 198 5.99 -6.38 12.76
N MET A 199 6.28 -6.32 11.45
CA MET A 199 5.33 -5.87 10.43
C MET A 199 4.10 -6.78 10.41
N TRP A 200 4.27 -8.10 10.45
CA TRP A 200 3.16 -9.05 10.47
C TRP A 200 2.25 -8.87 11.68
N ARG A 201 2.82 -8.76 12.89
CA ARG A 201 2.03 -8.50 14.11
C ARG A 201 1.26 -7.17 14.03
N LYS A 202 1.89 -6.11 13.51
CA LYS A 202 1.22 -4.81 13.30
C LYS A 202 0.08 -4.96 12.29
N LEU A 203 0.30 -5.65 11.17
CA LEU A 203 -0.72 -5.87 10.14
C LEU A 203 -1.93 -6.63 10.68
N VAL A 204 -1.71 -7.76 11.37
CA VAL A 204 -2.78 -8.56 11.99
C VAL A 204 -3.59 -7.72 12.97
N ARG A 205 -2.92 -6.95 13.84
CA ARG A 205 -3.57 -6.09 14.84
C ARG A 205 -4.47 -5.02 14.22
N LEU A 206 -4.12 -4.51 13.05
CA LEU A 206 -4.86 -3.46 12.36
C LEU A 206 -5.94 -4.01 11.42
N GLY A 207 -5.99 -5.32 11.24
CA GLY A 207 -6.86 -5.97 10.26
C GLY A 207 -8.18 -6.49 10.81
N PRO A 208 -9.09 -6.90 9.91
CA PRO A 208 -10.29 -7.62 10.28
C PRO A 208 -9.95 -8.98 10.92
N GLN A 209 -10.75 -9.38 11.91
CA GLN A 209 -10.54 -10.63 12.64
C GLN A 209 -10.58 -11.87 11.72
N GLU A 210 -11.35 -11.79 10.63
CA GLU A 210 -11.49 -12.84 9.62
C GLU A 210 -10.15 -13.26 8.99
N TYR A 211 -9.18 -12.35 8.91
CA TYR A 211 -7.86 -12.62 8.35
C TYR A 211 -6.81 -12.98 9.41
N SER A 212 -7.16 -12.95 10.69
CA SER A 212 -6.19 -13.15 11.78
C SER A 212 -5.52 -14.53 11.74
N SER A 213 -6.25 -15.58 11.41
CA SER A 213 -5.70 -16.95 11.31
C SER A 213 -4.81 -17.14 10.08
N ALA A 214 -5.15 -16.50 8.96
CA ALA A 214 -4.38 -16.59 7.72
C ALA A 214 -3.07 -15.77 7.77
N LEU A 215 -3.04 -14.73 8.60
CA LEU A 215 -1.91 -13.81 8.72
C LEU A 215 -1.09 -14.03 10.01
N ALA A 216 -1.49 -14.96 10.88
CA ALA A 216 -0.71 -15.36 12.03
C ALA A 216 0.50 -16.19 11.57
N ILE A 217 1.71 -15.73 11.91
CA ILE A 217 3.01 -16.36 11.62
C ILE A 217 3.72 -16.63 12.94
#